data_AF-A0A0C3H5R8-F1
#
_entry.id   AF-A0A0C3H5R8-F1
#
_cell.length_a   1.000
_cell.length_b   1.000
_cell.length_c   1.000
_cell.angle_alpha   90.00
_cell.angle_beta   90.00
_cell.angle_gamma   90.00
#
_symmetry.space_group_name_H-M   'P 1'
#
loop_
_entity.id
_entity.type
_entity.pdbx_description
1 polymer ?
#
loop_
_entity_poly.entity_id
_entity_poly.type
_entity_poly.pdbx_seq_one_letter_code
_entity_poly.pdbx_strand_id
1 'polypeptide(L)'
;MRYAGYRERGPLSFGSPDFKQLNTKRTAPTEDVSFSRAVPAYPLLQFWTLSVYYTLTDINVFEATGHLVDRNNTKCGFVTLDGFEETTVFESKEPFHIILLSELDRNPYSEDMDRQYNDRYPEKAGEWRYYNVLLLEWQGGIAERRGFDVIFQGAVEGSLPPRPLWTEIFLA
;
A
#
# COMPACT_ATOMS: atom_id res chain seq x y z
N MET A 1 -9.34 22.46 -17.59
CA MET A 1 -9.85 21.12 -17.92
C MET A 1 -10.61 20.60 -16.70
N ARG A 2 -11.90 20.27 -16.86
CA ARG A 2 -12.70 19.62 -15.81
C ARG A 2 -12.60 18.12 -16.02
N TYR A 3 -12.00 17.41 -15.07
CA TYR A 3 -12.00 15.94 -15.06
C TYR A 3 -13.33 15.47 -14.48
N ALA A 4 -14.10 14.71 -15.24
CA ALA A 4 -15.30 14.04 -14.72
C ALA A 4 -14.90 13.12 -13.56
N GLY A 5 -15.60 13.20 -12.43
CA GLY A 5 -15.30 12.46 -11.18
C GLY A 5 -14.58 13.28 -10.10
N TYR A 6 -14.07 14.47 -10.42
CA TYR A 6 -13.52 15.38 -9.40
C TYR A 6 -14.58 16.41 -8.97
N ARG A 7 -15.02 16.38 -7.69
CA ARG A 7 -15.60 17.58 -7.07
C ARG A 7 -14.58 18.70 -7.16
N GLU A 8 -15.00 19.92 -7.50
CA GLU A 8 -14.15 21.11 -7.39
C GLU A 8 -13.59 21.16 -5.96
N ARG A 9 -12.26 21.12 -5.83
CA ARG A 9 -11.60 21.22 -4.53
C ARG A 9 -11.93 22.60 -3.97
N GLY A 10 -12.78 22.64 -2.93
CA GLY A 10 -12.94 23.84 -2.13
C GLY A 10 -11.58 24.22 -1.50
N PRO A 11 -11.28 25.51 -1.32
CA PRO A 11 -10.08 25.90 -0.59
C PRO A 11 -10.10 25.24 0.79
N LEU A 12 -8.99 24.60 1.17
CA LEU A 12 -8.75 24.11 2.52
C LEU A 12 -8.94 25.29 3.47
N SER A 13 -10.12 25.34 4.08
CA SER A 13 -10.49 26.40 5.00
C SER A 13 -9.81 26.05 6.32
N PHE A 14 -8.80 26.82 6.73
CA PHE A 14 -8.13 26.69 8.03
C PHE A 14 -9.01 27.13 9.22
N GLY A 15 -10.32 27.31 9.00
CA GLY A 15 -11.29 27.38 10.08
C GLY A 15 -11.69 25.96 10.47
N SER A 16 -11.61 25.63 11.77
CA SER A 16 -12.00 24.33 12.31
C SER A 16 -13.27 23.83 11.63
N PRO A 17 -13.18 22.80 10.76
CA PRO A 17 -14.38 22.13 10.27
C PRO A 17 -15.14 21.68 11.52
N ASP A 18 -16.43 21.96 11.59
CA ASP A 18 -17.27 21.40 12.66
C ASP A 18 -17.41 19.89 12.36
N PHE A 19 -16.38 19.13 12.71
CA PHE A 19 -16.24 17.69 12.48
C PHE A 19 -17.31 16.86 13.20
N LYS A 20 -18.24 17.50 13.92
CA LYS A 20 -19.35 16.86 14.64
C LYS A 20 -20.33 16.10 13.72
N GLN A 21 -20.24 16.24 12.40
CA GLN A 21 -21.10 15.54 11.45
C GLN A 21 -20.34 14.69 10.40
N LEU A 22 -19.01 14.52 10.52
CA LEU A 22 -18.35 13.56 9.64
C LEU A 22 -18.76 12.15 10.10
N ASN A 23 -19.68 11.52 9.36
CA ASN A 23 -20.08 10.15 9.64
C ASN A 23 -18.93 9.21 9.26
N THR A 24 -18.00 9.01 10.19
CA THR A 24 -16.85 8.10 10.06
C THR A 24 -17.26 6.64 9.90
N LYS A 25 -18.56 6.31 10.06
CA LYS A 25 -19.08 4.95 9.84
C LYS A 25 -19.40 4.66 8.37
N ARG A 26 -19.37 5.66 7.49
CA ARG A 26 -19.71 5.47 6.07
C ARG A 26 -18.46 5.57 5.21
N THR A 27 -17.98 4.42 4.77
CA THR A 27 -16.84 4.29 3.85
C THR A 27 -17.29 3.88 2.43
N ALA A 28 -18.59 3.64 2.26
CA ALA A 28 -19.18 3.24 0.99
C ALA A 28 -18.82 4.22 -0.14
N PRO A 29 -18.51 3.73 -1.35
CA PRO A 29 -18.15 4.58 -2.46
C PRO A 29 -19.14 5.71 -2.72
N THR A 30 -18.63 6.87 -3.08
CA THR A 30 -19.47 8.07 -3.30
C THR A 30 -20.14 8.06 -4.68
N GLU A 31 -19.66 7.21 -5.59
CA GLU A 31 -20.13 7.03 -6.96
C GLU A 31 -20.64 5.59 -7.16
N ASP A 32 -21.56 5.39 -8.10
CA ASP A 32 -22.04 4.06 -8.49
C ASP A 32 -20.94 3.33 -9.27
N VAL A 33 -20.13 2.56 -8.54
CA VAL A 33 -19.06 1.72 -9.10
C VAL A 33 -19.59 0.31 -9.29
N SER A 34 -19.46 -0.22 -10.50
CA SER A 34 -19.79 -1.62 -10.80
C SER A 34 -18.56 -2.51 -10.63
N PHE A 35 -18.75 -3.63 -9.94
CA PHE A 35 -17.73 -4.65 -9.73
C PHE A 35 -18.10 -5.90 -10.52
N SER A 36 -17.10 -6.66 -11.00
CA SER A 36 -17.35 -7.92 -11.72
C SER A 36 -17.61 -9.09 -10.79
N ARG A 37 -17.44 -8.91 -9.48
CA ARG A 37 -17.84 -9.84 -8.41
C ARG A 37 -18.93 -9.24 -7.53
N ALA A 38 -19.56 -10.10 -6.73
CA ALA A 38 -20.46 -9.65 -5.67
C ALA A 38 -19.69 -8.77 -4.67
N VAL A 39 -20.27 -7.61 -4.34
CA VAL A 39 -19.74 -6.72 -3.31
C VAL A 39 -19.87 -7.42 -1.95
N PRO A 40 -18.80 -7.47 -1.15
CA PRO A 40 -18.87 -8.03 0.19
C PRO A 40 -19.96 -7.37 1.05
N ALA A 41 -20.50 -8.11 2.00
CA ALA A 41 -21.57 -7.62 2.88
C ALA A 41 -21.10 -6.54 3.88
N TYR A 42 -19.79 -6.32 3.98
CA TYR A 42 -19.17 -5.33 4.86
C TYR A 42 -18.75 -4.07 4.08
N PRO A 43 -18.58 -2.92 4.76
CA PRO A 43 -18.21 -1.67 4.11
C PRO A 43 -16.84 -1.75 3.44
N LEU A 44 -16.77 -1.29 2.19
CA LEU A 44 -15.50 -1.08 1.48
C LEU A 44 -14.88 0.27 1.88
N LEU A 45 -13.56 0.37 1.87
CA LEU A 45 -12.84 1.65 1.92
C LEU A 45 -12.54 2.11 0.49
N GLN A 46 -13.01 3.30 0.11
CA GLN A 46 -12.64 3.95 -1.15
C GLN A 46 -11.65 5.10 -0.88
N PHE A 47 -10.46 5.05 -1.48
CA PHE A 47 -9.48 6.13 -1.38
C PHE A 47 -8.49 6.10 -2.54
N TRP A 48 -7.79 7.21 -2.75
CA TRP A 48 -6.69 7.31 -3.71
C TRP A 48 -5.36 7.26 -2.98
N THR A 49 -4.43 6.46 -3.48
CA THR A 49 -3.06 6.41 -2.94
C THR A 49 -2.04 6.07 -4.01
N LEU A 50 -0.76 6.17 -3.67
CA LEU A 50 0.34 5.75 -4.53
C LEU A 50 0.48 4.23 -4.48
N SER A 51 0.45 3.61 -5.65
CA SER A 51 0.69 2.18 -5.85
C SER A 51 2.08 1.94 -6.40
N VAL A 52 2.70 0.85 -5.94
CA VAL A 52 4.03 0.37 -6.34
C VAL A 52 4.00 -1.15 -6.48
N TYR A 53 5.00 -1.69 -7.17
CA TYR A 53 5.04 -3.11 -7.52
C TYR A 53 6.41 -3.70 -7.21
N TYR A 54 6.43 -4.79 -6.45
CA TYR A 54 7.65 -5.45 -5.99
C TYR A 54 7.51 -6.97 -6.03
N THR A 55 8.62 -7.68 -6.11
CA THR A 55 8.63 -9.15 -5.98
C THR A 55 8.81 -9.52 -4.51
N LEU A 56 8.12 -10.57 -4.07
CA LEU A 56 8.29 -11.15 -2.74
C LEU A 56 9.35 -12.24 -2.77
N THR A 57 10.31 -12.21 -1.83
CA THR A 57 11.39 -13.19 -1.70
C THR A 57 11.63 -13.54 -0.23
N ASP A 58 12.45 -14.56 0.01
CA ASP A 58 12.88 -14.98 1.36
C ASP A 58 11.71 -15.13 2.33
N ILE A 59 10.67 -15.82 1.87
CA ILE A 59 9.47 -16.04 2.65
C ILE A 59 9.82 -16.98 3.81
N ASN A 60 9.65 -16.49 5.04
CA ASN A 60 9.71 -17.31 6.23
C ASN A 60 8.30 -17.82 6.56
N VAL A 61 8.05 -19.08 6.22
CA VAL A 61 6.76 -19.73 6.40
C VAL A 61 6.31 -19.84 7.87
N PHE A 62 7.25 -19.89 8.81
CA PHE A 62 6.94 -20.03 10.24
C PHE A 62 6.52 -18.71 10.88
N GLU A 63 7.05 -17.60 10.36
CA GLU A 63 6.74 -16.25 10.84
C GLU A 63 5.68 -15.57 9.98
N ALA A 64 5.32 -16.18 8.85
CA ALA A 64 4.51 -15.57 7.80
C ALA A 64 5.08 -14.19 7.38
N THR A 65 6.39 -14.12 7.15
CA THR A 65 7.09 -12.88 6.77
C THR A 65 7.83 -13.04 5.45
N GLY A 66 8.16 -11.94 4.80
CA GLY A 66 8.95 -11.95 3.57
C GLY A 66 9.58 -10.60 3.27
N HIS A 67 10.46 -10.59 2.27
CA HIS A 67 11.16 -9.39 1.82
C HIS A 67 10.64 -8.93 0.47
N LEU A 68 10.53 -7.63 0.30
CA LEU A 68 10.21 -7.00 -0.97
C LEU A 68 11.48 -6.66 -1.72
N VAL A 69 11.48 -6.91 -3.03
CA VAL A 69 12.63 -6.71 -3.90
C VAL A 69 12.27 -5.78 -5.06
N ASP A 70 13.13 -4.79 -5.28
CA ASP A 70 12.99 -3.78 -6.32
C ASP A 70 13.47 -4.27 -7.70
N ARG A 71 13.33 -3.41 -8.72
CA ARG A 71 13.78 -3.71 -10.09
C ARG A 71 15.28 -3.99 -10.24
N ASN A 72 16.08 -3.58 -9.26
CA ASN A 72 17.53 -3.79 -9.23
C ASN A 72 17.90 -5.05 -8.44
N ASN A 73 16.92 -5.89 -8.12
CA ASN A 73 17.07 -7.07 -7.27
C ASN A 73 17.63 -6.73 -5.87
N THR A 74 17.28 -5.55 -5.36
CA THR A 74 17.65 -5.10 -4.01
C THR A 74 16.46 -5.19 -3.08
N LYS A 75 16.68 -5.79 -1.90
CA LYS A 75 15.69 -5.81 -0.82
C LYS A 75 15.40 -4.40 -0.36
N CYS A 76 14.13 -4.03 -0.42
CA CYS A 76 13.68 -2.65 -0.29
C CYS A 76 12.54 -2.49 0.72
N GLY A 77 12.08 -3.58 1.31
CA GLY A 77 11.06 -3.59 2.33
C GLY A 77 10.86 -4.97 2.93
N PHE A 78 9.99 -5.01 3.91
CA PHE A 78 9.61 -6.19 4.66
C PHE A 78 8.09 -6.23 4.76
N VAL A 79 7.53 -7.44 4.77
CA VAL A 79 6.07 -7.64 4.87
C VAL A 79 5.75 -8.81 5.76
N THR A 80 4.72 -8.65 6.58
CA THR A 80 3.98 -9.73 7.22
C THR A 80 2.83 -10.13 6.28
N LEU A 81 2.64 -11.44 6.09
CA LEU A 81 1.72 -12.03 5.13
C LEU A 81 0.47 -12.54 5.84
N ASP A 82 -0.71 -12.23 5.31
CA ASP A 82 -1.99 -12.72 5.82
C ASP A 82 -2.38 -14.02 5.13
N GLY A 83 -2.89 -14.98 5.90
CA GLY A 83 -3.47 -16.21 5.37
C GLY A 83 -2.48 -17.02 4.52
N PHE A 84 -1.19 -16.93 4.80
CA PHE A 84 -0.11 -17.56 4.02
C PHE A 84 -0.34 -19.07 3.80
N GLU A 85 -0.83 -19.78 4.82
CA GLU A 85 -1.11 -21.22 4.73
C GLU A 85 -2.37 -21.55 3.90
N GLU A 86 -3.22 -20.55 3.64
CA GLU A 86 -4.55 -20.74 3.06
C GLU A 86 -4.61 -20.30 1.59
N THR A 87 -3.53 -19.76 1.02
CA THR A 87 -3.53 -19.17 -0.32
C THR A 87 -2.28 -19.49 -1.14
N THR A 88 -2.47 -19.74 -2.44
CA THR A 88 -1.39 -19.93 -3.42
C THR A 88 -0.87 -18.61 -3.99
N VAL A 89 -1.41 -17.47 -3.55
CA VAL A 89 -1.04 -16.13 -4.04
C VAL A 89 0.47 -15.87 -3.91
N PHE A 90 1.09 -16.40 -2.85
CA PHE A 90 2.52 -16.22 -2.58
C PHE A 90 3.44 -17.13 -3.39
N GLU A 91 2.89 -18.08 -4.16
CA GLU A 91 3.64 -18.90 -5.12
C GLU A 91 3.80 -18.20 -6.47
N SER A 92 3.13 -17.06 -6.67
CA SER A 92 3.21 -16.26 -7.89
C SER A 92 4.61 -15.73 -8.12
N LYS A 93 5.05 -15.77 -9.39
CA LYS A 93 6.27 -15.07 -9.84
C LYS A 93 6.00 -13.63 -10.27
N GLU A 94 4.74 -13.21 -10.27
CA GLU A 94 4.36 -11.88 -10.68
C GLU A 94 4.66 -10.84 -9.58
N PRO A 95 4.94 -9.58 -9.96
CA PRO A 95 5.05 -8.50 -8.99
C PRO A 95 3.74 -8.33 -8.22
N PHE A 96 3.86 -8.16 -6.91
CA PHE A 96 2.72 -7.88 -6.06
C PHE A 96 2.38 -6.39 -6.08
N HIS A 97 1.08 -6.09 -6.04
CA HIS A 97 0.59 -4.73 -5.92
C HIS A 97 0.64 -4.29 -4.46
N ILE A 98 1.39 -3.23 -4.21
CA ILE A 98 1.54 -2.63 -2.89
C ILE A 98 1.05 -1.18 -2.93
N ILE A 99 0.34 -0.77 -1.90
CA ILE A 99 -0.06 0.63 -1.72
C ILE A 99 0.69 1.28 -0.57
N LEU A 100 1.06 2.54 -0.74
CA LEU A 100 1.70 3.33 0.29
C LEU A 100 0.63 3.99 1.17
N LEU A 101 0.91 4.11 2.46
CA LEU A 101 0.04 4.75 3.44
C LEU A 101 0.77 5.96 4.05
N SER A 102 1.01 5.92 5.37
CA SER A 102 1.70 6.99 6.11
C SER A 102 3.21 6.81 6.13
N GLU A 103 3.91 7.91 6.37
CA GLU A 103 5.35 7.93 6.60
C GLU A 103 5.71 7.42 8.00
N LEU A 104 6.91 6.85 8.15
CA LEU A 104 7.41 6.31 9.41
C LEU A 104 8.92 6.55 9.54
N ASP A 105 9.37 7.02 10.71
CA ASP A 105 10.78 7.30 10.98
C ASP A 105 11.54 6.02 11.31
N ARG A 106 10.95 5.18 12.15
CA ARG A 106 11.56 3.97 12.70
C ARG A 106 10.56 2.85 12.74
N ASN A 107 10.99 1.67 12.33
CA ASN A 107 10.26 0.44 12.56
C ASN A 107 11.11 -0.46 13.49
N PRO A 108 10.61 -0.86 14.66
CA PRO A 108 11.38 -1.70 15.59
C PRO A 108 11.70 -3.08 15.01
N TYR A 109 10.97 -3.54 13.98
CA TYR A 109 11.19 -4.81 13.32
C TYR A 109 12.15 -4.71 12.12
N SER A 110 12.59 -3.50 11.75
CA SER A 110 13.49 -3.28 10.61
C SER A 110 14.94 -3.02 11.00
N GLU A 111 15.35 -3.20 12.26
CA GLU A 111 16.74 -2.94 12.69
C GLU A 111 17.77 -3.72 11.86
N ASP A 112 17.45 -4.96 11.50
CA ASP A 112 18.31 -5.78 10.67
C ASP A 112 18.33 -5.32 9.21
N MET A 113 17.18 -4.90 8.67
CA MET A 113 17.13 -4.27 7.34
C MET A 113 17.96 -3.00 7.30
N ASP A 114 17.90 -2.19 8.36
CA ASP A 114 18.64 -0.95 8.46
C ASP A 114 20.13 -1.19 8.45
N ARG A 115 20.62 -2.13 9.27
CA ARG A 115 22.05 -2.45 9.28
C ARG A 115 22.52 -2.96 7.92
N GLN A 116 21.69 -3.71 7.20
CA GLN A 116 22.11 -4.40 6.00
C GLN A 116 21.97 -3.56 4.71
N TYR A 117 20.98 -2.66 4.65
CA TYR A 117 20.58 -2.00 3.40
C TYR A 117 20.61 -0.47 3.43
N ASN A 118 21.03 0.16 4.54
CA ASN A 118 21.11 1.63 4.64
C ASN A 118 21.92 2.27 3.50
N ASP A 119 23.03 1.65 3.11
CA ASP A 119 23.90 2.19 2.06
C ASP A 119 23.20 2.26 0.68
N ARG A 120 22.15 1.44 0.47
CA ARG A 120 21.41 1.37 -0.80
C ARG A 120 20.22 2.32 -0.83
N TYR A 121 19.62 2.60 0.32
CA TYR A 121 18.55 3.57 0.48
C TYR A 121 18.91 4.55 1.60
N PRO A 122 19.89 5.44 1.37
CA PRO A 122 20.37 6.33 2.41
C PRO A 122 19.28 7.29 2.85
N GLU A 123 19.19 7.50 4.16
CA GLU A 123 18.35 8.56 4.73
C GLU A 123 18.78 9.91 4.15
N LYS A 124 17.81 10.63 3.58
CA LYS A 124 18.01 12.02 3.17
C LYS A 124 17.61 12.92 4.34
N ALA A 125 18.42 13.95 4.58
CA ALA A 125 18.17 14.88 5.68
C ALA A 125 16.78 15.52 5.55
N GLY A 126 15.94 15.31 6.57
CA GLY A 126 14.57 15.84 6.62
C GLY A 126 13.50 14.98 5.93
N GLU A 127 13.85 13.81 5.43
CA GLU A 127 12.90 12.81 4.93
C GLU A 127 12.68 11.71 5.97
N TRP A 128 11.49 11.12 5.97
CA TRP A 128 11.23 9.92 6.76
C TRP A 128 11.89 8.71 6.11
N ARG A 129 12.18 7.69 6.91
CA ARG A 129 12.90 6.52 6.41
C ARG A 129 12.01 5.57 5.61
N TYR A 130 10.75 5.42 6.02
CA TYR A 130 9.84 4.43 5.44
C TYR A 130 8.47 4.99 5.08
N TYR A 131 7.77 4.20 4.26
CA TYR A 131 6.32 4.21 4.18
C TYR A 131 5.76 2.94 4.85
N ASN A 132 4.67 3.09 5.60
CA ASN A 132 3.77 1.98 5.89
C ASN A 132 3.11 1.54 4.58
N VAL A 133 2.96 0.24 4.39
CA VAL A 133 2.42 -0.33 3.16
C VAL A 133 1.39 -1.43 3.42
N LEU A 134 0.50 -1.63 2.45
CA LEU A 134 -0.33 -2.82 2.35
C LEU A 134 -0.02 -3.57 1.08
N LEU A 135 0.07 -4.89 1.20
CA LEU A 135 0.12 -5.83 0.10
C LEU A 135 -1.31 -6.18 -0.30
N LEU A 136 -1.64 -6.05 -1.58
CA LEU A 136 -2.99 -6.22 -2.09
C LEU A 136 -3.07 -7.34 -3.13
N GLU A 137 -4.20 -8.04 -3.13
CA GLU A 137 -4.65 -8.86 -4.25
C GLU A 137 -5.96 -8.30 -4.80
N TRP A 138 -6.04 -8.13 -6.12
CA TRP A 138 -7.25 -7.66 -6.78
C TRP A 138 -8.09 -8.82 -7.28
N GLN A 139 -9.37 -8.80 -6.92
CA GLN A 139 -10.35 -9.74 -7.42
C GLN A 139 -11.60 -8.97 -7.82
N GLY A 140 -11.95 -9.03 -9.10
CA GLY A 140 -13.17 -8.43 -9.63
C GLY A 140 -13.36 -6.93 -9.36
N GLY A 141 -12.25 -6.17 -9.29
CA GLY A 141 -12.25 -4.72 -9.04
C GLY A 141 -12.26 -4.33 -7.56
N ILE A 142 -12.15 -5.29 -6.64
CA ILE A 142 -12.03 -5.06 -5.20
C ILE A 142 -10.66 -5.61 -4.75
N ALA A 143 -9.94 -4.82 -3.98
CA ALA A 143 -8.66 -5.22 -3.39
C ALA A 143 -8.90 -5.89 -2.02
N GLU A 144 -8.19 -6.98 -1.76
CA GLU A 144 -8.12 -7.64 -0.46
C GLU A 144 -6.70 -7.51 0.10
N ARG A 145 -6.58 -7.25 1.41
CA ARG A 145 -5.28 -7.22 2.09
C ARG A 145 -4.70 -8.64 2.16
N ARG A 146 -3.45 -8.77 1.69
CA ARG A 146 -2.65 -10.00 1.79
C ARG A 146 -1.41 -9.84 2.66
N GLY A 147 -1.19 -8.65 3.17
CA GLY A 147 -0.08 -8.36 4.07
C GLY A 147 0.06 -6.87 4.32
N PHE A 148 1.00 -6.54 5.18
CA PHE A 148 1.33 -5.18 5.56
C PHE A 148 2.75 -5.14 6.09
N ASP A 149 3.33 -3.94 6.17
CA ASP A 149 4.45 -3.53 7.04
C ASP A 149 5.13 -2.29 6.40
N VAL A 150 6.41 -2.32 6.02
CA VAL A 150 7.13 -1.12 5.54
C VAL A 150 8.01 -1.33 4.31
N ILE A 151 8.24 -0.24 3.57
CA ILE A 151 9.30 -0.12 2.55
C ILE A 151 10.14 1.13 2.79
N PHE A 152 11.39 1.14 2.34
CA PHE A 152 12.20 2.37 2.32
C PHE A 152 11.57 3.42 1.38
N GLN A 153 11.55 4.69 1.78
CA GLN A 153 11.01 5.75 0.91
C GLN A 153 11.77 5.83 -0.43
N GLY A 154 13.10 5.70 -0.39
CA GLY A 154 13.95 5.70 -1.59
C GLY A 154 13.66 4.54 -2.56
N ALA A 155 12.95 3.50 -2.12
CA ALA A 155 12.62 2.34 -2.95
C ALA A 155 11.49 2.62 -3.95
N VAL A 156 10.69 3.67 -3.76
CA VAL A 156 9.53 3.98 -4.61
C VAL A 156 9.95 4.12 -6.07
N GLU A 157 11.05 4.80 -6.35
CA GLU A 157 11.59 4.97 -7.71
C GLU A 157 12.09 3.64 -8.34
N GLY A 158 12.38 2.65 -7.49
CA GLY A 158 12.81 1.30 -7.84
C GLY A 158 11.66 0.33 -8.12
N SER A 159 10.40 0.76 -8.01
CA SER A 159 9.23 -0.06 -8.34
C SER A 159 9.34 -0.70 -9.73
N LEU A 160 8.85 -1.93 -9.83
CA LEU A 160 8.69 -2.66 -11.10
C LEU A 160 7.61 -1.98 -11.97
N PRO A 161 7.57 -2.27 -13.29
CA PRO A 161 6.48 -1.84 -14.16
C PRO A 161 5.11 -2.21 -13.57
N PRO A 162 4.09 -1.35 -13.66
CA PRO A 162 3.98 -0.10 -14.44
C PRO A 162 4.65 1.17 -13.87
N ARG A 163 5.58 1.08 -12.91
CA ARG A 163 6.14 2.20 -12.12
C ARG A 163 5.10 2.78 -11.14
N PRO A 164 5.52 3.65 -10.19
CA PRO A 164 4.59 4.21 -9.22
C PRO A 164 3.49 5.02 -9.89
N LEU A 165 2.24 4.78 -9.49
CA LEU A 165 1.08 5.48 -10.05
C LEU A 165 0.00 5.71 -8.99
N TRP A 166 -0.69 6.84 -9.08
CA TRP A 166 -1.86 7.10 -8.24
C TRP A 166 -3.01 6.22 -8.68
N THR A 167 -3.54 5.42 -7.75
CA THR A 167 -4.59 4.45 -8.01
C THR A 167 -5.75 4.69 -7.05
N GLU A 168 -6.96 4.53 -7.56
CA GLU A 168 -8.15 4.41 -6.73
C GLU A 168 -8.24 2.98 -6.19
N ILE A 169 -8.40 2.86 -4.88
CA ILE A 169 -8.46 1.60 -4.16
C ILE A 169 -9.87 1.41 -3.61
N PHE A 170 -10.45 0.24 -3.86
CA PHE A 170 -11.65 -0.26 -3.20
C PHE A 170 -11.22 -1.43 -2.31
N LEU A 171 -10.84 -1.13 -1.07
CA LEU A 171 -10.29 -2.10 -0.13
C LEU A 171 -11.42 -2.76 0.67
N ALA A 172 -11.43 -4.09 0.67
CA ALA A 172 -12.28 -4.96 1.46
C ALA A 172 -11.58 -5.40 2.74
#